data_AF-A0A8D8JD73-F1
#
_entry.id   AF-A0A8D8JD73-F1
#
_cell.length_a   1.000
_cell.length_b   1.000
_cell.length_c   1.000
_cell.angle_alpha   90.00
_cell.angle_beta   90.00
_cell.angle_gamma   90.00
#
_symmetry.space_group_name_H-M   'P 1'
#
loop_
_entity.id
_entity.type
_entity.pdbx_description
1 polymer ?
#
loop_
_entity_poly.entity_id
_entity_poly.type
_entity_poly.pdbx_seq_one_letter_code
_entity_poly.pdbx_strand_id
1 'polypeptide(L)'
;GMEDFRDMSYEDSRDPQGCNLGEENYKWASRDPQRTPFQWDDTFNAGFSSAPRTWLPMHPLYRQTNLLKQKEADYSTYHFYVDALKLRKDRVYSHGEFRSRAYNDDVFAFVRFLRENEDRELDPYNVVVINFRGESHTIDVTDLYRFAGETAPVRLVGTDSRHKVGDSVNTTALHLGPYEAIVIGHGVAASGAVGLQVSISLFIVAMLKFLLF
;
A
#
# COMPACT_ATOMS: atom_id res chain seq x y z
N GLY A 1 3.43 -3.33 10.21
CA GLY A 1 4.85 -3.47 10.57
C GLY A 1 4.99 -3.79 12.03
N MET A 2 4.42 -4.91 12.49
CA MET A 2 4.96 -5.59 13.67
C MET A 2 5.90 -6.67 13.13
N GLU A 3 6.97 -6.93 13.86
CA GLU A 3 7.94 -7.97 13.52
C GLU A 3 7.70 -9.21 14.38
N ASP A 4 8.05 -10.37 13.85
CA ASP A 4 7.97 -11.63 14.56
C ASP A 4 9.00 -11.65 15.69
N PHE A 5 8.60 -12.02 16.92
CA PHE A 5 9.56 -12.20 18.01
C PHE A 5 10.29 -13.56 17.92
N ARG A 6 11.20 -13.72 16.95
CA ARG A 6 11.88 -15.00 16.64
C ARG A 6 12.90 -15.46 17.69
N ASP A 7 13.34 -14.54 18.54
CA ASP A 7 14.28 -14.82 19.64
C ASP A 7 13.56 -15.25 20.93
N MET A 8 12.24 -15.46 20.91
CA MET A 8 11.46 -15.99 22.03
C MET A 8 12.06 -17.32 22.51
N SER A 9 12.23 -17.46 23.83
CA SER A 9 12.76 -18.67 24.47
C SER A 9 11.82 -19.87 24.33
N TYR A 10 12.34 -21.09 24.53
CA TYR A 10 11.50 -22.29 24.55
C TYR A 10 10.55 -22.27 25.76
N GLU A 11 11.01 -21.77 26.90
CA GLU A 11 10.27 -21.68 28.16
C GLU A 11 9.07 -20.74 28.06
N ASP A 12 9.20 -19.69 27.23
CA ASP A 12 8.13 -18.74 26.93
C ASP A 12 7.18 -19.24 25.84
N SER A 13 7.57 -20.25 25.05
CA SER A 13 6.73 -20.84 24.01
C SER A 13 5.51 -21.52 24.64
N ARG A 14 4.34 -21.27 24.05
CA ARG A 14 3.03 -21.81 24.45
C ARG A 14 2.36 -22.61 23.34
N ASP A 15 2.86 -22.54 22.11
CA ASP A 15 2.31 -23.26 20.97
C ASP A 15 2.55 -24.77 21.09
N PRO A 16 1.50 -25.61 21.19
CA PRO A 16 1.67 -27.07 21.25
C PRO A 16 2.48 -27.63 20.07
N GLN A 17 2.37 -27.02 18.90
CA GLN A 17 3.13 -27.47 17.72
C GLN A 17 4.64 -27.29 17.91
N GLY A 18 5.08 -26.18 18.48
CA GLY A 18 6.49 -25.95 18.82
C GLY A 18 6.92 -26.82 20.00
N CYS A 19 6.14 -26.83 21.08
CA CYS A 19 6.50 -27.55 22.30
C CYS A 19 6.65 -29.06 22.09
N ASN A 20 5.82 -29.68 21.25
CA ASN A 20 5.90 -31.11 20.97
C ASN A 20 7.18 -31.53 20.21
N LEU A 21 7.92 -30.58 19.63
CA LEU A 21 9.18 -30.86 18.92
C LEU A 21 10.41 -30.68 19.82
N GLY A 22 10.22 -30.15 21.03
CA GLY A 22 11.30 -29.90 21.98
C GLY A 22 12.11 -28.63 21.72
N GLU A 23 13.00 -28.32 22.65
CA GLU A 23 13.79 -27.08 22.71
C GLU A 23 14.68 -26.84 21.48
N GLU A 24 15.21 -27.89 20.87
CA GLU A 24 16.07 -27.75 19.69
C GLU A 24 15.28 -27.36 18.42
N ASN A 25 13.98 -27.67 18.38
CA ASN A 25 13.18 -27.64 17.15
C ASN A 25 11.94 -26.75 17.23
N TYR A 26 11.55 -26.23 18.39
CA TYR A 26 10.32 -25.45 18.50
C TYR A 26 10.30 -24.21 17.59
N LYS A 27 11.44 -23.56 17.37
CA LYS A 27 11.51 -22.27 16.63
C LYS A 27 11.00 -22.36 15.19
N TRP A 28 11.18 -23.49 14.51
CA TRP A 28 10.76 -23.62 13.11
C TRP A 28 9.28 -23.99 12.96
N ALA A 29 8.62 -24.42 14.03
CA ALA A 29 7.23 -24.87 14.00
C ALA A 29 6.29 -24.01 14.87
N SER A 30 6.83 -23.31 15.87
CA SER A 30 6.04 -22.46 16.77
C SER A 30 5.50 -21.26 16.04
N ARG A 31 4.22 -20.97 16.28
CA ARG A 31 3.48 -19.81 15.77
C ARG A 31 3.44 -18.65 16.77
N ASP A 32 4.07 -18.82 17.93
CA ASP A 32 4.07 -17.81 18.98
C ASP A 32 4.74 -16.48 18.62
N PRO A 33 5.80 -16.43 17.78
CA PRO A 33 6.39 -15.17 17.35
C PRO A 33 5.40 -14.19 16.70
N GLN A 34 4.34 -14.70 16.05
CA GLN A 34 3.28 -13.91 15.41
C GLN A 34 2.08 -13.63 16.34
N ARG A 35 2.07 -14.25 17.53
CA ARG A 35 0.97 -14.18 18.51
C ARG A 35 1.31 -13.31 19.72
N THR A 36 2.50 -12.71 19.75
CA THR A 36 2.88 -11.78 20.81
C THR A 36 1.81 -10.69 20.98
N PRO A 37 1.57 -10.19 22.20
CA PRO A 37 0.52 -9.21 22.41
C PRO A 37 0.69 -7.95 21.55
N PHE A 38 -0.44 -7.36 21.17
CA PHE A 38 -0.46 -6.19 20.30
C PHE A 38 0.20 -4.98 20.96
N GLN A 39 0.89 -4.17 20.16
CA GLN A 39 1.71 -3.04 20.61
C GLN A 39 0.91 -1.73 20.47
N TRP A 40 0.10 -1.38 21.46
CA TRP A 40 -0.76 -0.17 21.41
C TRP A 40 0.04 1.12 21.55
N ASP A 41 0.92 1.18 22.55
CA ASP A 41 1.72 2.35 22.90
C ASP A 41 3.08 1.93 23.48
N ASP A 42 3.85 2.89 24.02
CA ASP A 42 5.17 2.65 24.62
C ASP A 42 5.13 2.46 26.16
N THR A 43 3.95 2.34 26.75
CA THR A 43 3.76 2.16 28.20
C THR A 43 4.04 0.72 28.63
N PHE A 44 3.77 0.39 29.90
CA PHE A 44 3.97 -0.97 30.41
C PHE A 44 3.16 -1.99 29.59
N ASN A 45 3.80 -3.10 29.19
CA ASN A 45 3.27 -4.09 28.25
C ASN A 45 2.63 -3.50 26.96
N ALA A 46 3.20 -2.41 26.44
CA ALA A 46 2.71 -1.71 25.26
C ALA A 46 1.23 -1.29 25.32
N GLY A 47 0.71 -1.01 26.53
CA GLY A 47 -0.71 -0.70 26.73
C GLY A 47 -1.66 -1.90 26.58
N PHE A 48 -1.14 -3.10 26.33
CA PHE A 48 -1.95 -4.31 26.18
C PHE A 48 -2.56 -4.79 27.51
N SER A 49 -1.80 -4.69 28.60
CA SER A 49 -2.25 -5.16 29.91
C SER A 49 -1.52 -4.46 31.06
N SER A 50 -2.24 -4.19 32.15
CA SER A 50 -1.66 -3.77 33.43
C SER A 50 -1.17 -4.94 34.30
N ALA A 51 -1.44 -6.19 33.90
CA ALA A 51 -0.99 -7.36 34.65
C ALA A 51 0.54 -7.48 34.61
N PRO A 52 1.19 -8.01 35.68
CA PRO A 52 2.65 -8.11 35.72
C PRO A 52 3.26 -8.97 34.60
N ARG A 53 2.49 -9.91 34.04
CA ARG A 53 2.91 -10.80 32.95
C ARG A 53 1.75 -11.02 31.97
N THR A 54 2.08 -11.04 30.69
CA THR A 54 1.20 -11.46 29.59
C THR A 54 1.36 -12.96 29.32
N TRP A 55 0.43 -13.55 28.57
CA TRP A 55 0.42 -14.99 28.26
C TRP A 55 1.56 -15.42 27.32
N LEU A 56 2.02 -14.50 26.47
CA LEU A 56 3.27 -14.54 25.70
C LEU A 56 4.06 -13.27 25.98
N PRO A 57 5.41 -13.29 25.87
CA PRO A 57 6.22 -12.11 26.11
C PRO A 57 5.94 -11.01 25.07
N MET A 58 6.14 -9.76 25.49
CA MET A 58 6.09 -8.61 24.60
C MET A 58 7.29 -8.63 23.66
N HIS A 59 7.10 -8.20 22.41
CA HIS A 59 8.22 -7.98 21.49
C HIS A 59 9.18 -6.94 22.08
N PRO A 60 10.52 -7.15 22.07
CA PRO A 60 11.49 -6.23 22.67
C PRO A 60 11.40 -4.80 22.12
N LEU A 61 10.99 -4.68 20.85
CA LEU A 61 10.89 -3.40 20.15
C LEU A 61 9.55 -2.65 20.32
N TYR A 62 8.65 -3.07 21.22
CA TYR A 62 7.32 -2.48 21.33
C TYR A 62 7.34 -0.96 21.66
N ARG A 63 8.40 -0.48 22.33
CA ARG A 63 8.54 0.95 22.63
C ARG A 63 8.94 1.75 21.41
N GLN A 64 9.63 1.16 20.44
CA GLN A 64 10.02 1.82 19.19
C GLN A 64 8.89 1.73 18.16
N THR A 65 8.29 0.55 18.04
CA THR A 65 7.25 0.25 17.06
C THR A 65 5.94 -0.01 17.80
N ASN A 66 4.98 0.91 17.72
CA ASN A 66 3.63 0.73 18.27
C ASN A 66 2.62 1.61 17.53
N LEU A 67 1.33 1.37 17.76
CA LEU A 67 0.26 2.08 17.08
C LEU A 67 0.27 3.59 17.35
N LEU A 68 0.48 4.03 18.60
CA LEU A 68 0.51 5.45 18.95
C LEU A 68 1.59 6.19 18.15
N LYS A 69 2.83 5.68 18.17
CA LYS A 69 3.95 6.26 17.40
C LYS A 69 3.68 6.26 15.90
N GLN A 70 3.09 5.19 15.35
CA GLN A 70 2.76 5.15 13.94
C GLN A 70 1.64 6.12 13.55
N LYS A 71 0.73 6.47 14.47
CA LYS A 71 -0.29 7.51 14.23
C LYS A 71 0.30 8.92 14.24
N GLU A 72 1.29 9.16 15.08
CA GLU A 72 1.95 10.48 15.23
C GLU A 72 3.00 10.75 14.16
N ALA A 73 3.61 9.73 13.58
CA ALA A 73 4.58 9.87 12.50
C ALA A 73 3.93 10.41 11.21
N ASP A 74 4.67 11.25 10.47
CA ASP A 74 4.24 11.77 9.17
C ASP A 74 4.05 10.66 8.12
N TYR A 75 4.93 9.66 8.16
CA TYR A 75 4.89 8.48 7.30
C TYR A 75 5.02 7.22 8.15
N SER A 76 4.08 6.28 7.99
CA SER A 76 4.08 5.03 8.76
C SER A 76 3.30 3.93 8.05
N THR A 77 3.56 2.67 8.45
CA THR A 77 2.77 1.54 7.94
C THR A 77 1.28 1.67 8.29
N TYR A 78 0.95 2.27 9.44
CA TYR A 78 -0.44 2.56 9.81
C TYR A 78 -1.11 3.51 8.81
N HIS A 79 -0.49 4.66 8.49
CA HIS A 79 -1.04 5.62 7.53
C HIS A 79 -1.16 5.00 6.14
N PHE A 80 -0.11 4.30 5.68
CA PHE A 80 -0.15 3.54 4.43
C PHE A 80 -1.35 2.56 4.40
N TYR A 81 -1.56 1.80 5.47
CA TYR A 81 -2.66 0.84 5.54
C TYR A 81 -4.04 1.53 5.52
N VAL A 82 -4.20 2.63 6.27
CA VAL A 82 -5.43 3.43 6.26
C VAL A 82 -5.72 3.99 4.87
N ASP A 83 -4.71 4.51 4.18
CA ASP A 83 -4.86 5.08 2.84
C ASP A 83 -5.10 4.00 1.78
N ALA A 84 -4.45 2.84 1.89
CA ALA A 84 -4.73 1.67 1.06
C ALA A 84 -6.18 1.18 1.24
N LEU A 85 -6.71 1.17 2.47
CA LEU A 85 -8.11 0.84 2.73
C LEU A 85 -9.08 1.87 2.15
N LYS A 86 -8.76 3.18 2.19
CA LYS A 86 -9.55 4.21 1.51
C LYS A 86 -9.55 3.97 0.00
N LEU A 87 -8.38 3.72 -0.57
CA LEU A 87 -8.20 3.45 -2.00
C LEU A 87 -8.93 2.18 -2.46
N ARG A 88 -8.94 1.12 -1.63
CA ARG A 88 -9.65 -0.14 -1.91
C ARG A 88 -11.16 0.04 -2.09
N LYS A 89 -11.75 1.13 -1.60
CA LYS A 89 -13.18 1.46 -1.81
C LYS A 89 -13.48 1.93 -3.23
N ASP A 90 -12.47 2.29 -4.02
CA ASP A 90 -12.64 2.64 -5.42
C ASP A 90 -13.29 1.47 -6.19
N ARG A 91 -14.22 1.80 -7.10
CA ARG A 91 -14.99 0.80 -7.85
C ARG A 91 -14.09 -0.10 -8.70
N VAL A 92 -12.91 0.39 -9.12
CA VAL A 92 -11.95 -0.42 -9.88
C VAL A 92 -11.48 -1.65 -9.10
N TYR A 93 -11.39 -1.61 -7.76
CA TYR A 93 -10.96 -2.77 -6.97
C TYR A 93 -12.07 -3.78 -6.71
N SER A 94 -13.33 -3.34 -6.70
CA SER A 94 -14.50 -4.19 -6.46
C SER A 94 -15.05 -4.80 -7.75
N HIS A 95 -15.12 -4.03 -8.83
CA HIS A 95 -15.78 -4.41 -10.08
C HIS A 95 -14.85 -4.39 -11.30
N GLY A 96 -13.65 -3.82 -11.17
CA GLY A 96 -12.74 -3.70 -12.30
C GLY A 96 -12.12 -5.03 -12.72
N GLU A 97 -11.85 -5.16 -14.01
CA GLU A 97 -11.02 -6.22 -14.57
C GLU A 97 -9.60 -6.19 -13.98
N PHE A 98 -8.88 -7.30 -14.10
CA PHE A 98 -7.53 -7.46 -13.60
C PHE A 98 -6.61 -7.93 -14.71
N ARG A 99 -5.43 -7.32 -14.80
CA ARG A 99 -4.30 -7.82 -15.59
C ARG A 99 -3.01 -7.63 -14.79
N SER A 100 -2.03 -8.49 -15.00
CA SER A 100 -0.74 -8.38 -14.34
C SER A 100 0.41 -8.70 -15.28
N ARG A 101 1.60 -8.24 -14.89
CA ARG A 101 2.86 -8.50 -15.59
C ARG A 101 4.01 -8.50 -14.59
N ALA A 102 4.86 -9.51 -14.69
CA ALA A 102 6.22 -9.43 -14.16
C ALA A 102 7.08 -8.75 -15.24
N TYR A 103 7.72 -7.63 -14.90
CA TYR A 103 8.61 -6.93 -15.82
C TYR A 103 10.00 -7.56 -15.84
N ASN A 104 10.43 -8.05 -14.68
CA ASN A 104 11.65 -8.80 -14.45
C ASN A 104 11.49 -9.60 -13.14
N ASP A 105 12.56 -10.18 -12.62
CA ASP A 105 12.55 -10.99 -11.38
C ASP A 105 12.26 -10.16 -10.11
N ASP A 106 12.29 -8.83 -10.22
CA ASP A 106 12.27 -7.90 -9.10
C ASP A 106 11.00 -7.04 -9.08
N VAL A 107 10.43 -6.74 -10.24
CA VAL A 107 9.33 -5.81 -10.42
C VAL A 107 8.09 -6.51 -10.95
N PHE A 108 7.03 -6.45 -10.14
CA PHE A 108 5.70 -6.93 -10.49
C PHE A 108 4.72 -5.76 -10.54
N ALA A 109 3.85 -5.78 -11.53
CA ALA A 109 2.76 -4.82 -11.62
C ALA A 109 1.44 -5.50 -11.95
N PHE A 110 0.36 -4.86 -11.52
CA PHE A 110 -0.98 -5.20 -11.97
C PHE A 110 -1.84 -3.96 -12.13
N VAL A 111 -2.85 -4.06 -13.00
CA VAL A 111 -3.83 -3.02 -13.21
C VAL A 111 -5.21 -3.52 -12.84
N ARG A 112 -5.98 -2.65 -12.20
CA ARG A 112 -7.42 -2.78 -12.02
C ARG A 112 -8.10 -1.66 -12.79
N PHE A 113 -9.03 -1.97 -13.68
CA PHE A 113 -9.71 -0.96 -14.50
C PHE A 113 -11.16 -1.34 -14.79
N LEU A 114 -12.02 -0.35 -14.95
CA LEU A 114 -13.41 -0.54 -15.39
C LEU A 114 -13.48 -0.40 -16.91
N ARG A 115 -14.49 -0.99 -17.56
CA ARG A 115 -14.80 -0.74 -18.97
C ARG A 115 -16.16 -0.09 -19.07
N GLU A 116 -16.19 1.21 -18.83
CA GLU A 116 -17.45 1.98 -18.72
C GLU A 116 -17.58 3.03 -19.83
N ASN A 117 -16.50 3.32 -20.56
CA ASN A 117 -16.48 4.34 -21.61
C ASN A 117 -16.29 3.71 -22.99
N GLU A 118 -16.82 4.38 -24.00
CA GLU A 118 -16.56 4.02 -25.41
C GLU A 118 -15.07 4.24 -25.75
N ASP A 119 -14.51 5.35 -25.27
CA ASP A 119 -13.07 5.60 -25.30
C ASP A 119 -12.41 4.99 -24.06
N ARG A 120 -11.67 3.90 -24.28
CA ARG A 120 -10.97 3.15 -23.23
C ARG A 120 -9.86 3.95 -22.56
N GLU A 121 -9.39 5.04 -23.15
CA GLU A 121 -8.40 5.91 -22.50
C GLU A 121 -9.03 6.72 -21.34
N LEU A 122 -10.35 6.87 -21.33
CA LEU A 122 -11.13 7.51 -20.26
C LEU A 122 -11.58 6.53 -19.17
N ASP A 123 -11.31 5.23 -19.35
CA ASP A 123 -11.69 4.22 -18.38
C ASP A 123 -10.96 4.42 -17.04
N PRO A 124 -11.68 4.37 -15.91
CA PRO A 124 -11.05 4.48 -14.61
C PRO A 124 -10.11 3.30 -14.35
N TYR A 125 -8.91 3.58 -13.85
CA TYR A 125 -7.89 2.58 -13.59
C TYR A 125 -7.01 2.91 -12.38
N ASN A 126 -6.42 1.85 -11.81
CA ASN A 126 -5.30 1.91 -10.89
C ASN A 126 -4.25 0.88 -11.31
N VAL A 127 -3.05 1.34 -11.63
CA VAL A 127 -1.88 0.49 -11.86
C VAL A 127 -1.06 0.48 -10.58
N VAL A 128 -0.87 -0.71 -10.03
CA VAL A 128 -0.03 -0.98 -8.86
C VAL A 128 1.28 -1.55 -9.35
N VAL A 129 2.40 -0.97 -8.90
CA VAL A 129 3.75 -1.39 -9.26
C VAL A 129 4.54 -1.60 -7.98
N ILE A 130 5.20 -2.75 -7.86
CA ILE A 130 5.93 -3.17 -6.67
C ILE A 130 7.32 -3.62 -7.10
N ASN A 131 8.34 -2.98 -6.54
CA ASN A 131 9.72 -3.44 -6.57
C ASN A 131 10.02 -4.25 -5.31
N PHE A 132 10.38 -5.53 -5.46
CA PHE A 132 10.68 -6.43 -4.36
C PHE A 132 12.16 -6.44 -3.96
N ARG A 133 13.04 -5.68 -4.64
CA ARG A 133 14.47 -5.64 -4.36
C ARG A 133 14.95 -4.30 -3.83
N GLY A 134 16.14 -4.35 -3.22
CA GLY A 134 16.87 -3.18 -2.75
C GLY A 134 17.54 -2.35 -3.86
N GLU A 135 17.27 -2.65 -5.13
CA GLU A 135 17.84 -1.96 -6.29
C GLU A 135 16.80 -1.06 -6.96
N SER A 136 17.23 -0.05 -7.72
CA SER A 136 16.29 0.82 -8.45
C SER A 136 16.01 0.26 -9.84
N HIS A 137 14.78 0.41 -10.32
CA HIS A 137 14.38 -0.03 -11.66
C HIS A 137 13.63 1.09 -12.40
N THR A 138 13.69 1.04 -13.73
CA THR A 138 12.84 1.87 -14.60
C THR A 138 12.05 0.93 -15.49
N ILE A 139 10.73 1.10 -15.56
CA ILE A 139 9.85 0.25 -16.36
C ILE A 139 8.90 1.07 -17.24
N ASP A 140 8.51 0.50 -18.38
CA ASP A 140 7.43 1.02 -19.22
C ASP A 140 6.13 0.31 -18.85
N VAL A 141 5.17 1.02 -18.26
CA VAL A 141 3.88 0.44 -17.84
C VAL A 141 2.80 0.49 -18.93
N THR A 142 3.06 1.14 -20.08
CA THR A 142 2.09 1.25 -21.19
C THR A 142 1.78 -0.09 -21.83
N ASP A 143 2.71 -1.03 -21.70
CA ASP A 143 2.59 -2.44 -22.07
C ASP A 143 1.53 -3.21 -21.26
N LEU A 144 1.20 -2.75 -20.04
CA LEU A 144 0.20 -3.36 -19.16
C LEU A 144 -1.18 -2.70 -19.32
N TYR A 145 -1.22 -1.39 -19.53
CA TYR A 145 -2.44 -0.61 -19.67
C TYR A 145 -2.22 0.57 -20.63
N ARG A 146 -3.22 0.87 -21.46
CA ARG A 146 -3.15 2.02 -22.37
C ARG A 146 -3.63 3.27 -21.64
N PHE A 147 -2.76 4.25 -21.49
CA PHE A 147 -3.03 5.50 -20.79
C PHE A 147 -3.47 6.60 -21.75
N ALA A 148 -4.32 7.51 -21.27
CA ALA A 148 -4.55 8.81 -21.92
C ALA A 148 -3.30 9.70 -21.73
N GLY A 149 -2.30 9.55 -22.61
CA GLY A 149 -1.05 10.32 -22.57
C GLY A 149 0.12 9.63 -21.86
N GLU A 150 1.21 10.38 -21.65
CA GLU A 150 2.50 9.87 -21.18
C GLU A 150 2.70 9.95 -19.67
N THR A 151 1.73 10.51 -18.92
CA THR A 151 1.84 10.64 -17.47
C THR A 151 0.58 10.20 -16.74
N ALA A 152 0.75 9.75 -15.50
CA ALA A 152 -0.33 9.39 -14.61
C ALA A 152 -0.08 9.97 -13.21
N PRO A 153 -1.12 10.38 -12.47
CA PRO A 153 -0.96 10.87 -11.12
C PRO A 153 -0.77 9.72 -10.13
N VAL A 154 0.07 9.95 -9.14
CA VAL A 154 0.32 9.03 -8.02
C VAL A 154 -0.84 9.10 -7.02
N ARG A 155 -1.39 7.95 -6.66
CA ARG A 155 -2.55 7.82 -5.76
C ARG A 155 -2.22 7.25 -4.39
N LEU A 156 -1.18 6.43 -4.31
CA LEU A 156 -0.69 5.82 -3.08
C LEU A 156 0.77 5.47 -3.26
N VAL A 157 1.54 5.63 -2.18
CA VAL A 157 2.97 5.31 -2.14
C VAL A 157 3.28 4.49 -0.90
N GLY A 158 4.25 3.58 -0.98
CA GLY A 158 4.81 2.89 0.17
C GLY A 158 5.54 3.83 1.12
N THR A 159 5.88 3.35 2.31
CA THR A 159 6.51 4.14 3.38
C THR A 159 7.86 4.73 3.01
N ASP A 160 8.61 4.05 2.15
CA ASP A 160 9.99 4.41 1.76
C ASP A 160 10.07 5.04 0.36
N SER A 161 8.90 5.39 -0.21
CA SER A 161 8.81 6.02 -1.52
C SER A 161 9.34 7.45 -1.51
N ARG A 162 10.01 7.83 -2.59
CA ARG A 162 10.39 9.24 -2.84
C ARG A 162 9.30 10.03 -3.55
N HIS A 163 8.34 9.33 -4.15
CA HIS A 163 7.16 9.94 -4.76
C HIS A 163 6.18 10.38 -3.67
N LYS A 164 5.33 11.34 -4.01
CA LYS A 164 4.25 11.83 -3.17
C LYS A 164 2.92 11.64 -3.89
N VAL A 165 1.87 11.43 -3.11
CA VAL A 165 0.51 11.41 -3.65
C VAL A 165 0.22 12.74 -4.33
N GLY A 166 -0.27 12.69 -5.57
CA GLY A 166 -0.51 13.84 -6.43
C GLY A 166 0.62 14.15 -7.41
N ASP A 167 1.81 13.57 -7.24
CA ASP A 167 2.89 13.69 -8.23
C ASP A 167 2.44 13.13 -9.58
N SER A 168 2.94 13.71 -10.67
CA SER A 168 2.73 13.18 -12.03
C SER A 168 3.98 12.41 -12.44
N VAL A 169 3.83 11.12 -12.74
CA VAL A 169 4.94 10.25 -13.15
C VAL A 169 4.80 9.81 -14.60
N ASN A 170 5.93 9.60 -15.27
CA ASN A 170 5.99 9.15 -16.64
C ASN A 170 5.62 7.65 -16.74
N THR A 171 4.71 7.30 -17.66
CA THR A 171 4.19 5.93 -17.82
C THR A 171 5.07 5.05 -18.72
N THR A 172 5.92 5.63 -19.57
CA THR A 172 6.87 4.90 -20.43
C THR A 172 8.24 4.73 -19.76
N ALA A 173 8.55 5.54 -18.76
CA ALA A 173 9.79 5.49 -17.98
C ALA A 173 9.51 5.71 -16.48
N LEU A 174 8.72 4.83 -15.88
CA LEU A 174 8.40 4.89 -14.45
C LEU A 174 9.61 4.44 -13.63
N HIS A 175 10.20 5.37 -12.88
CA HIS A 175 11.30 5.08 -11.96
C HIS A 175 10.77 4.54 -10.62
N LEU A 176 11.39 3.46 -10.13
CA LEU A 176 11.12 2.85 -8.84
C LEU A 176 12.43 2.79 -8.05
N GLY A 177 12.40 3.31 -6.83
CA GLY A 177 13.46 3.13 -5.85
C GLY A 177 13.45 1.73 -5.20
N PRO A 178 14.46 1.45 -4.36
CA PRO A 178 14.55 0.21 -3.56
C PRO A 178 13.27 -0.05 -2.76
N TYR A 179 12.74 -1.27 -2.83
CA TYR A 179 11.53 -1.73 -2.13
C TYR A 179 10.28 -0.86 -2.34
N GLU A 180 10.27 -0.03 -3.39
CA GLU A 180 9.20 0.92 -3.61
C GLU A 180 7.93 0.24 -4.14
N ALA A 181 6.80 0.59 -3.54
CA ALA A 181 5.48 0.30 -4.07
C ALA A 181 4.76 1.61 -4.38
N ILE A 182 4.16 1.70 -5.56
CA ILE A 182 3.44 2.88 -6.02
C ILE A 182 2.13 2.47 -6.71
N VAL A 183 1.09 3.26 -6.50
CA VAL A 183 -0.16 3.16 -7.25
C VAL A 183 -0.33 4.44 -8.04
N ILE A 184 -0.51 4.31 -9.34
CA ILE A 184 -0.78 5.42 -10.26
C ILE A 184 -2.15 5.22 -10.90
N GLY A 185 -2.83 6.30 -11.23
CA GLY A 185 -3.98 6.25 -12.11
C GLY A 185 -5.09 7.23 -11.81
N HIS A 186 -6.22 7.02 -12.47
CA HIS A 186 -7.39 7.88 -12.42
C HIS A 186 -8.59 7.00 -12.08
N GLY A 187 -8.98 6.91 -10.82
CA GLY A 187 -10.12 6.07 -10.42
C GLY A 187 -11.36 6.87 -10.06
N VAL A 188 -12.48 6.18 -9.87
CA VAL A 188 -13.77 6.79 -9.51
C VAL A 188 -13.97 6.62 -8.02
N ALA A 189 -14.05 7.73 -7.28
CA ALA A 189 -14.47 7.67 -5.89
C ALA A 189 -15.79 6.88 -5.79
N ALA A 190 -15.91 6.02 -4.78
CA ALA A 190 -17.19 5.37 -4.49
C ALA A 190 -18.27 6.46 -4.43
N SER A 191 -19.35 6.29 -5.20
CA SER A 191 -20.46 7.22 -5.31
C SER A 191 -20.90 7.67 -3.91
N GLY A 192 -20.47 8.86 -3.49
CA GLY A 192 -20.52 9.31 -2.10
C GLY A 192 -19.71 10.58 -1.83
N ALA A 193 -18.77 10.96 -2.69
CA ALA A 193 -18.11 12.27 -2.63
C ALA A 193 -17.95 12.83 -4.06
N VAL A 194 -18.93 13.64 -4.48
CA VAL A 194 -18.78 14.48 -5.68
C VAL A 194 -17.88 15.65 -5.30
N GLY A 195 -16.57 15.47 -5.44
CA GLY A 195 -15.66 16.60 -5.59
C GLY A 195 -15.79 17.09 -7.03
N LEU A 196 -16.32 18.28 -7.24
CA LEU A 196 -16.33 18.93 -8.55
C LEU A 196 -14.88 19.07 -9.03
N GLN A 197 -14.45 18.23 -9.96
CA GLN A 197 -13.34 18.54 -10.84
C GLN A 197 -13.92 19.32 -12.02
N VAL A 198 -13.89 20.66 -11.91
CA VAL A 198 -14.20 21.54 -13.03
C VAL A 198 -13.04 21.46 -14.00
N SER A 199 -13.18 20.65 -15.06
CA SER A 199 -12.29 20.70 -16.21
C SER A 199 -12.45 22.04 -16.92
N ILE A 200 -11.41 22.87 -16.89
CA ILE A 200 -11.35 24.23 -17.46
C ILE A 200 -11.45 24.23 -19.01
N SER A 201 -11.53 23.07 -19.65
CA SER A 201 -11.52 22.92 -21.11
C SER A 201 -12.77 23.45 -21.83
N LEU A 202 -13.89 23.69 -21.13
CA LEU A 202 -15.14 24.19 -21.75
C LEU A 202 -15.23 25.72 -21.84
N PHE A 203 -14.36 26.48 -21.16
CA PHE A 203 -14.44 27.94 -21.18
C PHE A 203 -13.86 28.59 -22.46
N ILE A 204 -12.93 27.91 -23.14
CA ILE A 204 -12.31 28.47 -24.36
C ILE A 204 -13.24 28.36 -25.57
N VAL A 205 -14.06 27.30 -25.66
CA VAL A 205 -15.00 27.13 -26.78
C VAL A 205 -16.20 28.10 -26.67
N ALA A 206 -16.61 28.47 -25.45
CA ALA A 206 -17.68 29.44 -25.24
C ALA A 206 -17.25 30.88 -25.55
N MET A 207 -16.00 31.26 -25.25
CA MET A 207 -15.47 32.60 -25.59
C MET A 207 -15.21 32.78 -27.09
N LEU A 208 -14.79 31.73 -27.80
CA LEU A 208 -14.56 31.80 -29.25
C LEU A 208 -15.85 31.94 -30.06
N LYS A 209 -17.01 31.48 -29.55
CA LYS A 209 -18.30 31.72 -30.20
C LYS A 209 -18.88 33.12 -29.94
N PHE A 210 -18.43 33.80 -28.87
CA PHE A 210 -18.91 35.14 -28.53
C PHE A 210 -18.07 36.27 -29.16
N LEU A 211 -16.89 35.95 -29.69
CA LEU A 211 -15.98 36.88 -30.37
C LEU A 211 -16.07 36.84 -31.91
N LEU A 212 -16.92 35.99 -32.47
CA LEU A 212 -17.05 35.78 -33.93
C LEU A 212 -18.46 36.07 -34.50
N PHE A 213 -19.33 36.76 -33.76
CA PHE A 213 -20.57 37.36 -34.27
C PHE A 213 -20.83 38.72 -33.64
#